data_AF-A0A9X4ASB5-F1
#
_entry.id   AF-A0A9X4ASB5-F1
#
_cell.length_a   1.000
_cell.length_b   1.000
_cell.length_c   1.000
_cell.angle_alpha   90.00
_cell.angle_beta   90.00
_cell.angle_gamma   90.00
#
_symmetry.space_group_name_H-M   'P 1'
#
loop_
_entity.id
_entity.type
_entity.pdbx_description
1 polymer ?
#
loop_
_entity_poly.entity_id
_entity_poly.type
_entity_poly.pdbx_seq_one_letter_code
_entity_poly.pdbx_strand_id
1 'polypeptide(L)'
;MKMRTMVGVIGVAFVAAMSLPGCSDDPQETENNDQKPADDSKHCQALFDRDTACGKMPEPNQVEECIAQWVCYRNLYRAEAVAPTQTCLVERDCMTSTDSCVSTVAPTMPETASTKAFDAACLPRLAECNMEGNPFLDDYCYGFELAQDSVVDKLTACLSQPCSMISDCLSGTFEAILAPCGGK
;
A
#
# COMPACT_ATOMS: atom_id res chain seq x y z
N MET A 1 -47.63 12.53 59.98
CA MET A 1 -47.45 11.55 58.88
C MET A 1 -45.97 11.42 58.60
N LYS A 2 -45.49 10.18 58.50
CA LYS A 2 -44.10 9.73 58.47
C LYS A 2 -43.74 9.34 57.02
N MET A 3 -42.46 9.51 56.64
CA MET A 3 -41.74 8.88 55.50
C MET A 3 -42.11 9.41 54.10
N ARG A 4 -41.25 9.46 53.07
CA ARG A 4 -39.82 9.17 52.82
C ARG A 4 -39.55 9.60 51.36
N THR A 5 -38.41 10.22 51.04
CA THR A 5 -37.79 10.18 49.68
C THR A 5 -36.27 10.37 49.88
N MET A 6 -35.46 9.30 49.98
CA MET A 6 -34.67 8.64 48.92
C MET A 6 -33.83 9.64 48.10
N VAL A 7 -32.56 9.86 48.47
CA VAL A 7 -31.33 9.12 48.07
C VAL A 7 -31.04 9.29 46.58
N GLY A 8 -30.03 10.11 46.29
CA GLY A 8 -29.42 10.25 44.98
C GLY A 8 -28.44 9.12 44.68
N VAL A 9 -28.17 8.91 43.39
CA VAL A 9 -27.01 8.18 42.89
C VAL A 9 -26.48 8.93 41.67
N ILE A 10 -25.22 9.32 41.79
CA ILE A 10 -24.36 9.87 40.74
C ILE A 10 -23.91 8.70 39.87
N GLY A 11 -24.26 8.73 38.57
CA GLY A 11 -23.74 7.80 37.57
C GLY A 11 -22.58 8.44 36.83
N VAL A 12 -21.35 8.03 37.19
CA VAL A 12 -20.13 8.33 36.43
C VAL A 12 -20.14 7.45 35.18
N ALA A 13 -20.18 8.07 34.00
CA ALA A 13 -20.02 7.35 32.74
C ALA A 13 -18.54 6.99 32.55
N PHE A 14 -18.28 5.68 32.55
CA PHE A 14 -17.00 5.07 32.19
C PHE A 14 -16.71 5.33 30.70
N VAL A 15 -15.61 6.00 30.40
CA VAL A 15 -15.03 6.02 29.06
C VAL A 15 -14.28 4.70 28.88
N ALA A 16 -14.85 3.79 28.08
CA ALA A 16 -14.15 2.58 27.65
C ALA A 16 -13.08 2.97 26.61
N ALA A 17 -11.82 2.99 27.03
CA ALA A 17 -10.69 2.98 26.12
C ALA A 17 -10.71 1.65 25.37
N MET A 18 -11.08 1.66 24.09
CA MET A 18 -10.89 0.49 23.22
C MET A 18 -9.41 0.37 22.92
N SER A 19 -8.76 -0.57 23.60
CA SER A 19 -7.42 -1.05 23.26
C SER A 19 -7.50 -1.71 21.88
N LEU A 20 -6.81 -1.15 20.89
CA LEU A 20 -6.57 -1.83 19.62
C LEU A 20 -5.79 -3.12 19.93
N PRO A 21 -6.17 -4.27 19.34
CA PRO A 21 -5.43 -5.52 19.53
C PRO A 21 -3.99 -5.33 19.03
N GLY A 22 -3.06 -5.69 19.90
CA GLY A 22 -1.63 -5.48 19.71
C GLY A 22 -1.07 -6.20 18.50
N CYS A 23 -0.28 -5.48 17.71
CA CYS A 23 0.81 -6.03 16.93
C CYS A 23 1.75 -6.73 17.91
N SER A 24 1.62 -8.04 18.04
CA SER A 24 2.44 -8.86 18.94
C SER A 24 3.73 -9.24 18.22
N ASP A 25 4.83 -8.73 18.77
CA ASP A 25 6.14 -9.34 19.04
C ASP A 25 6.92 -10.11 17.95
N ASP A 26 8.09 -9.51 17.68
CA ASP A 26 9.40 -10.05 17.29
C ASP A 26 9.59 -10.71 15.90
N PRO A 27 10.02 -9.94 14.89
CA PRO A 27 10.78 -10.51 13.79
C PRO A 27 12.20 -10.84 14.26
N GLN A 28 12.62 -12.09 14.09
CA GLN A 28 14.02 -12.49 14.18
C GLN A 28 14.84 -11.61 13.22
N GLU A 29 15.75 -10.80 13.77
CA GLU A 29 16.81 -10.14 13.00
C GLU A 29 17.73 -11.20 12.40
N THR A 30 17.44 -11.64 11.18
CA THR A 30 18.48 -12.21 10.33
C THR A 30 19.32 -11.04 9.82
N GLU A 31 20.37 -10.71 10.55
CA GLU A 31 21.50 -9.90 10.08
C GLU A 31 22.06 -10.57 8.81
N ASN A 32 21.67 -10.10 7.62
CA ASN A 32 22.39 -10.23 6.35
C ASN A 32 21.61 -9.52 5.22
N ASN A 33 21.38 -8.22 5.37
CA ASN A 33 21.08 -7.36 4.22
C ASN A 33 21.60 -5.95 4.54
N ASP A 34 22.79 -5.62 4.02
CA ASP A 34 23.48 -4.34 4.20
C ASP A 34 22.74 -3.13 3.58
N GLN A 35 21.49 -3.28 3.13
CA GLN A 35 20.63 -2.14 2.86
C GLN A 35 20.18 -1.53 4.19
N LYS A 36 20.98 -0.58 4.69
CA LYS A 36 20.53 0.37 5.72
C LYS A 36 19.13 0.85 5.32
N PRO A 37 18.10 0.63 6.16
CA PRO A 37 16.75 1.08 5.84
C PRO A 37 16.81 2.57 5.50
N ALA A 38 16.15 2.95 4.40
CA ALA A 38 16.03 4.34 4.00
C ALA A 38 15.53 5.16 5.21
N ASP A 39 16.13 6.33 5.40
CA ASP A 39 15.68 7.27 6.42
C ASP A 39 14.38 7.90 5.93
N ASP A 40 13.26 7.28 6.30
CA ASP A 40 11.91 7.67 5.84
C ASP A 40 11.60 9.14 6.19
N SER A 41 12.13 9.64 7.32
CA SER A 41 12.01 11.05 7.69
C SER A 41 12.74 11.96 6.72
N LYS A 42 13.97 11.62 6.33
CA LYS A 42 14.74 12.37 5.34
C LYS A 42 14.08 12.34 3.96
N HIS A 43 13.55 11.18 3.53
CA HIS A 43 12.83 11.06 2.26
C HIS A 43 11.59 11.95 2.24
N CYS A 44 10.76 11.87 3.27
CA CYS A 44 9.53 12.65 3.36
C CYS A 44 9.79 14.15 3.47
N GLN A 45 10.83 14.58 4.18
CA GLN A 45 11.25 15.97 4.18
C GLN A 45 11.69 16.43 2.78
N ALA A 46 12.46 15.61 2.05
CA ALA A 46 12.89 15.95 0.70
C ALA A 46 11.72 16.06 -0.30
N LEU A 47 10.71 15.19 -0.17
CA LEU A 47 9.48 15.29 -0.95
C LEU A 47 8.72 16.59 -0.66
N PHE A 48 8.60 16.93 0.63
CA PHE A 48 7.97 18.17 1.07
C PHE A 48 8.70 19.42 0.53
N ASP A 49 10.02 19.44 0.64
CA ASP A 49 10.86 20.55 0.15
C ASP A 49 10.70 20.72 -1.37
N ARG A 50 10.69 19.61 -2.10
CA ARG A 50 10.46 19.58 -3.55
C ARG A 50 9.06 20.11 -3.92
N ASP A 51 8.02 19.61 -3.26
CA ASP A 51 6.65 20.05 -3.52
C ASP A 51 6.44 21.54 -3.21
N THR A 52 7.07 22.04 -2.15
CA THR A 52 7.13 23.48 -1.82
C THR A 52 7.86 24.28 -2.90
N ALA A 53 9.01 23.79 -3.39
CA ALA A 53 9.74 24.43 -4.48
C ALA A 53 8.93 24.45 -5.80
N CYS A 54 8.04 23.48 -5.99
CA CYS A 54 7.08 23.43 -7.09
C CYS A 54 5.84 24.32 -6.88
N GLY A 55 5.77 25.09 -5.80
CA GLY A 55 4.68 26.03 -5.51
C GLY A 55 3.43 25.38 -4.91
N LYS A 56 3.49 24.13 -4.47
CA LYS A 56 2.41 23.55 -3.67
C LYS A 56 2.41 24.15 -2.28
N MET A 57 1.22 24.40 -1.74
CA MET A 57 1.09 24.86 -0.36
C MET A 57 1.27 23.67 0.59
N PRO A 58 2.06 23.82 1.65
CA PRO A 58 2.24 22.77 2.63
C PRO A 58 0.95 22.54 3.41
N GLU A 59 0.52 21.29 3.50
CA GLU A 59 -0.56 20.91 4.42
C GLU A 59 0.02 20.66 5.82
N PRO A 60 -0.75 20.92 6.90
CA PRO A 60 -0.33 20.55 8.24
C PRO A 60 -0.01 19.04 8.33
N ASN A 61 1.07 18.70 9.02
CA ASN A 61 1.52 17.31 9.27
C ASN A 61 1.86 16.48 8.02
N GLN A 62 2.10 17.11 6.86
CA GLN A 62 2.36 16.39 5.61
C GLN A 62 3.60 15.47 5.69
N VAL A 63 4.62 15.84 6.46
CA VAL A 63 5.82 15.01 6.64
C VAL A 63 5.50 13.77 7.47
N GLU A 64 4.76 13.93 8.58
CA GLU A 64 4.33 12.83 9.44
C GLU A 64 3.40 11.85 8.71
N GLU A 65 2.44 12.37 7.93
CA GLU A 65 1.56 11.56 7.08
C GLU A 65 2.35 10.80 6.01
N CYS A 66 3.34 11.46 5.38
CA CYS A 66 4.24 10.79 4.44
C CYS A 66 5.00 9.66 5.11
N ILE A 67 5.55 9.86 6.31
CA ILE A 67 6.30 8.81 7.02
C ILE A 67 5.38 7.60 7.28
N ALA A 68 4.17 7.84 7.78
CA ALA A 68 3.21 6.78 8.07
C ALA A 68 2.82 5.99 6.79
N GLN A 69 2.52 6.69 5.69
CA GLN A 69 2.19 6.06 4.42
C GLN A 69 3.39 5.30 3.85
N TRP A 70 4.57 5.90 3.89
CA TRP A 70 5.77 5.33 3.27
C TRP A 70 6.24 4.05 3.97
N VAL A 71 6.16 4.00 5.30
CA VAL A 71 6.42 2.79 6.09
C VAL A 71 5.51 1.63 5.65
N CYS A 72 4.29 1.93 5.20
CA CYS A 72 3.40 0.92 4.65
C CYS A 72 3.77 0.55 3.20
N TYR A 73 3.93 1.54 2.31
CA TYR A 73 4.22 1.30 0.89
C TYR A 73 5.53 0.53 0.67
N ARG A 74 6.57 0.78 1.47
CA ARG A 74 7.83 0.02 1.37
C ARG A 74 7.66 -1.49 1.63
N ASN A 75 6.63 -1.89 2.39
CA ASN A 75 6.30 -3.30 2.64
C ASN A 75 5.47 -3.92 1.51
N LEU A 76 5.05 -3.12 0.53
CA LEU A 76 4.40 -3.59 -0.70
C LEU A 76 5.42 -3.72 -1.84
N TYR A 77 6.55 -3.01 -1.74
CA TYR A 77 7.58 -2.95 -2.76
C TYR A 77 8.72 -3.91 -2.43
N ARG A 78 9.38 -4.42 -3.47
CA ARG A 78 10.65 -5.12 -3.35
C ARG A 78 11.70 -4.19 -2.75
N ALA A 79 12.55 -4.71 -1.87
CA ALA A 79 13.52 -3.90 -1.13
C ALA A 79 14.45 -3.11 -2.06
N GLU A 80 14.88 -3.74 -3.16
CA GLU A 80 15.74 -3.15 -4.20
C GLU A 80 15.04 -2.05 -5.03
N ALA A 81 13.71 -2.03 -5.08
CA ALA A 81 12.93 -1.02 -5.78
C ALA A 81 12.70 0.25 -4.95
N VAL A 82 12.71 0.14 -3.60
CA VAL A 82 12.37 1.25 -2.70
C VAL A 82 13.24 2.47 -2.94
N ALA A 83 14.57 2.34 -2.87
CA ALA A 83 15.47 3.48 -2.98
C ALA A 83 15.44 4.15 -4.37
N PRO A 84 15.49 3.43 -5.51
CA PRO A 84 15.29 4.03 -6.83
C PRO A 84 13.97 4.79 -6.98
N THR A 85 12.86 4.23 -6.46
CA THR A 85 11.55 4.92 -6.49
C THR A 85 11.59 6.19 -5.65
N GLN A 86 12.13 6.15 -4.43
CA GLN A 86 12.27 7.33 -3.57
C GLN A 86 13.07 8.44 -4.25
N THR A 87 14.23 8.08 -4.83
CA THR A 87 15.08 9.02 -5.56
C THR A 87 14.31 9.68 -6.69
N CYS A 88 13.62 8.90 -7.52
CA CYS A 88 12.82 9.46 -8.60
C CYS A 88 11.73 10.41 -8.09
N LEU A 89 10.99 10.03 -7.04
CA LEU A 89 9.89 10.85 -6.52
C LEU A 89 10.36 12.22 -6.02
N VAL A 90 11.58 12.28 -5.45
CA VAL A 90 12.22 13.52 -4.97
C VAL A 90 12.81 14.32 -6.12
N GLU A 91 13.46 13.67 -7.09
CA GLU A 91 14.24 14.36 -8.14
C GLU A 91 13.43 14.74 -9.39
N ARG A 92 12.25 14.14 -9.60
CA ARG A 92 11.38 14.46 -10.74
C ARG A 92 11.01 15.94 -10.80
N ASP A 93 10.92 16.50 -12.01
CA ASP A 93 10.50 17.89 -12.22
C ASP A 93 9.04 18.14 -11.81
N CYS A 94 8.69 19.40 -11.56
CA CYS A 94 7.38 19.82 -11.03
C CYS A 94 6.17 19.38 -11.86
N MET A 95 6.34 19.12 -13.16
CA MET A 95 5.27 18.77 -14.09
C MET A 95 5.15 17.26 -14.31
N THR A 96 6.17 16.51 -13.91
CA THR A 96 6.23 15.05 -14.09
C THR A 96 5.40 14.32 -13.03
N SER A 97 4.47 13.47 -13.50
CA SER A 97 3.60 12.63 -12.65
C SER A 97 4.43 11.66 -11.79
N THR A 98 3.90 11.28 -10.63
CA THR A 98 4.47 10.20 -9.81
C THR A 98 4.48 8.85 -10.53
N ASP A 99 3.52 8.61 -11.43
CA ASP A 99 3.43 7.36 -12.20
C ASP A 99 4.65 7.15 -13.11
N SER A 100 5.28 8.25 -13.55
CA SER A 100 6.51 8.19 -14.34
C SER A 100 7.68 7.56 -13.57
N CYS A 101 7.67 7.64 -12.23
CA CYS A 101 8.69 7.02 -11.41
C CYS A 101 8.52 5.51 -11.38
N VAL A 102 7.28 5.02 -11.33
CA VAL A 102 7.00 3.59 -11.44
C VAL A 102 7.46 3.09 -12.80
N SER A 103 7.06 3.76 -13.89
CA SER A 103 7.43 3.34 -15.26
C SER A 103 8.92 3.53 -15.60
N THR A 104 9.65 4.37 -14.86
CA THR A 104 11.11 4.50 -14.99
C THR A 104 11.85 3.42 -14.22
N VAL A 105 11.40 3.08 -13.01
CA VAL A 105 12.09 2.10 -12.15
C VAL A 105 11.74 0.67 -12.55
N ALA A 106 10.47 0.37 -12.86
CA ALA A 106 10.00 -0.99 -13.16
C ALA A 106 10.81 -1.71 -14.24
N PRO A 107 11.11 -1.10 -15.40
CA PRO A 107 11.89 -1.77 -16.45
C PRO A 107 13.35 -2.07 -16.08
N THR A 108 13.86 -1.47 -15.00
CA THR A 108 15.22 -1.71 -14.50
C THR A 108 15.28 -2.87 -13.51
N MET A 109 14.13 -3.33 -13.01
CA MET A 109 14.05 -4.44 -12.09
C MET A 109 13.99 -5.77 -12.86
N PRO A 110 14.76 -6.79 -12.47
CA PRO A 110 14.59 -8.12 -13.05
C PRO A 110 13.22 -8.67 -12.63
N GLU A 111 12.48 -9.28 -13.57
CA GLU A 111 11.26 -10.02 -13.24
C GLU A 111 11.55 -11.12 -12.21
N THR A 112 10.67 -11.25 -11.22
CA THR A 112 10.70 -12.38 -10.29
C THR A 112 9.95 -13.56 -10.88
N ALA A 113 10.05 -14.73 -10.24
CA ALA A 113 9.27 -15.89 -10.63
C ALA A 113 7.75 -15.64 -10.48
N SER A 114 7.34 -14.93 -9.43
CA SER A 114 5.93 -14.60 -9.18
C SER A 114 5.39 -13.62 -10.22
N THR A 115 6.09 -12.52 -10.50
CA THR A 115 5.67 -11.55 -11.54
C THR A 115 5.54 -12.23 -12.90
N LYS A 116 6.56 -13.00 -13.30
CA LYS A 116 6.52 -13.73 -14.57
C LYS A 116 5.37 -14.74 -14.65
N ALA A 117 5.09 -15.45 -13.56
CA ALA A 117 3.98 -16.40 -13.50
C ALA A 117 2.61 -15.69 -13.59
N PHE A 118 2.48 -14.55 -12.92
CA PHE A 118 1.29 -13.71 -12.98
C PHE A 118 1.03 -13.18 -14.38
N ASP A 119 2.04 -12.56 -15.03
CA ASP A 119 1.91 -11.99 -16.38
C ASP A 119 1.55 -13.08 -17.40
N ALA A 120 2.18 -14.25 -17.28
CA ALA A 120 1.89 -15.42 -18.12
C ALA A 120 0.48 -15.98 -17.91
N ALA A 121 -0.13 -15.78 -16.75
CA ALA A 121 -1.49 -16.25 -16.43
C ALA A 121 -2.57 -15.20 -16.74
N CYS A 122 -2.28 -13.91 -16.54
CA CYS A 122 -3.27 -12.84 -16.58
C CYS A 122 -3.81 -12.60 -17.98
N LEU A 123 -2.95 -12.45 -18.99
CA LEU A 123 -3.41 -12.16 -20.36
C LEU A 123 -4.22 -13.30 -20.98
N PRO A 124 -3.84 -14.59 -20.85
CA PRO A 124 -4.71 -15.69 -21.27
C PRO A 124 -6.04 -15.69 -20.53
N ARG A 125 -6.04 -15.42 -19.22
CA ARG A 125 -7.27 -15.39 -18.42
C ARG A 125 -8.19 -14.25 -18.85
N LEU A 126 -7.64 -13.08 -19.12
CA LEU A 126 -8.37 -11.94 -19.66
C LEU A 126 -9.02 -12.29 -21.01
N ALA A 127 -8.29 -12.91 -21.92
CA ALA A 127 -8.81 -13.33 -23.22
C ALA A 127 -9.97 -14.34 -23.09
N GLU A 128 -9.85 -15.29 -22.17
CA GLU A 128 -10.93 -16.24 -21.84
C GLU A 128 -12.18 -15.51 -21.32
N CYS A 129 -12.00 -14.63 -20.33
CA CYS A 129 -13.10 -13.88 -19.73
C CYS A 129 -13.78 -12.91 -20.71
N ASN A 130 -13.03 -12.36 -21.67
CA ASN A 130 -13.60 -11.59 -22.77
C ASN A 130 -14.54 -12.44 -23.64
N MET A 131 -14.20 -13.70 -23.92
CA MET A 131 -15.06 -14.60 -24.70
C MET A 131 -16.32 -15.02 -23.93
N GLU A 132 -16.24 -15.12 -22.60
CA GLU A 132 -17.38 -15.39 -21.72
C GLU A 132 -18.29 -14.18 -21.48
N GLY A 133 -17.93 -12.99 -22.00
CA GLY A 133 -18.69 -11.76 -21.82
C GLY A 133 -18.57 -11.12 -20.43
N ASN A 134 -17.55 -11.51 -19.65
CA ASN A 134 -17.26 -10.98 -18.31
C ASN A 134 -15.81 -10.48 -18.24
N PRO A 135 -15.44 -9.46 -19.05
CA PRO A 135 -14.08 -8.93 -19.07
C PRO A 135 -13.70 -8.31 -17.71
N PHE A 136 -12.41 -8.34 -17.38
CA PHE A 136 -11.82 -7.47 -16.36
C PHE A 136 -10.83 -6.50 -17.03
N LEU A 137 -10.34 -5.49 -16.29
CA LEU A 137 -9.44 -4.49 -16.85
C LEU A 137 -8.06 -5.10 -17.16
N ASP A 138 -7.48 -4.75 -18.29
CA ASP A 138 -6.13 -5.17 -18.69
C ASP A 138 -5.03 -4.50 -17.87
N ASP A 139 -5.31 -3.35 -17.25
CA ASP A 139 -4.45 -2.70 -16.26
C ASP A 139 -4.06 -3.64 -15.11
N TYR A 140 -4.87 -4.67 -14.83
CA TYR A 140 -4.53 -5.68 -13.83
C TYR A 140 -3.46 -6.68 -14.28
N CYS A 141 -3.01 -6.67 -15.54
CA CYS A 141 -2.05 -7.63 -16.07
C CYS A 141 -0.61 -7.10 -16.20
N TYR A 142 -0.33 -5.89 -15.71
CA TYR A 142 0.97 -5.25 -15.84
C TYR A 142 1.33 -4.41 -14.61
N GLY A 143 2.61 -4.02 -14.46
CA GLY A 143 3.02 -3.01 -13.48
C GLY A 143 3.36 -3.55 -12.09
N PHE A 144 3.59 -4.86 -11.95
CA PHE A 144 3.91 -5.52 -10.67
C PHE A 144 5.40 -5.80 -10.48
N GLU A 145 6.27 -5.29 -11.35
CA GLU A 145 7.72 -5.55 -11.31
C GLU A 145 8.38 -4.99 -10.05
N LEU A 146 7.76 -3.95 -9.45
CA LEU A 146 8.20 -3.34 -8.20
C LEU A 146 7.59 -4.01 -6.96
N ALA A 147 6.52 -4.78 -7.12
CA ALA A 147 5.77 -5.35 -6.00
C ALA A 147 6.48 -6.57 -5.41
N GLN A 148 6.35 -6.79 -4.10
CA GLN A 148 6.84 -8.02 -3.48
C GLN A 148 6.12 -9.25 -4.03
N ASP A 149 6.81 -10.39 -4.08
CA ASP A 149 6.23 -11.67 -4.52
C ASP A 149 4.96 -12.01 -3.74
N SER A 150 4.92 -11.73 -2.42
CA SER A 150 3.73 -11.97 -1.59
C SER A 150 2.49 -11.16 -1.98
N VAL A 151 2.69 -9.97 -2.59
CA VAL A 151 1.61 -9.15 -3.15
C VAL A 151 1.13 -9.77 -4.46
N VAL A 152 2.08 -10.12 -5.33
CA VAL A 152 1.79 -10.73 -6.64
C VAL A 152 1.09 -12.08 -6.50
N ASP A 153 1.51 -12.91 -5.54
CA ASP A 153 0.91 -14.22 -5.29
C ASP A 153 -0.56 -14.11 -4.85
N LYS A 154 -0.90 -13.09 -4.04
CA LYS A 154 -2.29 -12.81 -3.65
C LYS A 154 -3.16 -12.43 -4.86
N LEU A 155 -2.64 -11.58 -5.75
CA LEU A 155 -3.33 -11.20 -6.97
C LEU A 155 -3.46 -12.38 -7.94
N THR A 156 -2.43 -13.22 -8.04
CA THR A 156 -2.44 -14.44 -8.85
C THR A 156 -3.58 -15.38 -8.44
N ALA A 157 -3.86 -15.50 -7.14
CA ALA A 157 -4.95 -16.33 -6.64
C ALA A 157 -6.33 -15.88 -7.17
N CYS A 158 -6.53 -14.59 -7.47
CA CYS A 158 -7.76 -14.09 -8.04
C CYS A 158 -8.01 -14.57 -9.48
N LEU A 159 -6.95 -14.82 -10.26
CA LEU A 159 -7.08 -15.30 -11.63
C LEU A 159 -7.69 -16.70 -11.73
N SER A 160 -7.69 -17.46 -10.63
CA SER A 160 -8.33 -18.78 -10.53
C SER A 160 -9.84 -18.73 -10.27
N GLN A 161 -10.42 -17.55 -10.01
CA GLN A 161 -11.86 -17.38 -9.79
C GLN A 161 -12.64 -17.45 -11.11
N PRO A 162 -13.96 -17.74 -11.09
CA PRO A 162 -14.82 -17.55 -12.26
C PRO A 162 -14.71 -16.13 -12.82
N CYS A 163 -14.79 -15.96 -14.15
CA CYS A 163 -14.58 -14.65 -14.79
C CYS A 163 -15.45 -13.53 -14.22
N SER A 164 -16.69 -13.83 -13.83
CA SER A 164 -17.60 -12.88 -13.17
C SER A 164 -17.16 -12.41 -11.77
N MET A 165 -16.18 -13.06 -11.15
CA MET A 165 -15.70 -12.77 -9.80
C MET A 165 -14.26 -12.23 -9.77
N ILE A 166 -13.53 -12.27 -10.89
CA ILE A 166 -12.11 -11.88 -10.93
C ILE A 166 -11.94 -10.39 -10.59
N SER A 167 -12.76 -9.51 -11.18
CA SER A 167 -12.67 -8.07 -10.94
C SER A 167 -12.85 -7.73 -9.46
N ASP A 168 -13.88 -8.27 -8.82
CA ASP A 168 -14.16 -8.06 -7.40
C ASP A 168 -13.05 -8.63 -6.51
N CYS A 169 -12.50 -9.80 -6.88
CA CYS A 169 -11.37 -10.38 -6.15
C CYS A 169 -10.12 -9.49 -6.25
N LEU A 170 -9.76 -9.02 -7.44
CA LEU A 170 -8.59 -8.17 -7.65
C LEU A 170 -8.75 -6.84 -6.89
N SER A 171 -9.87 -6.14 -7.07
CA SER A 171 -10.15 -4.88 -6.35
C SER A 171 -10.12 -5.08 -4.83
N GLY A 172 -10.82 -6.09 -4.31
CA GLY A 172 -10.85 -6.36 -2.88
C GLY A 172 -9.48 -6.75 -2.32
N THR A 173 -8.66 -7.44 -3.12
CA THR A 173 -7.28 -7.78 -2.75
C THR A 173 -6.40 -6.53 -2.70
N PHE A 174 -6.51 -5.62 -3.67
CA PHE A 174 -5.82 -4.33 -3.64
C PHE A 174 -6.23 -3.48 -2.45
N GLU A 175 -7.53 -3.33 -2.21
CA GLU A 175 -8.06 -2.61 -1.06
C GLU A 175 -7.53 -3.21 0.25
N ALA A 176 -7.55 -4.54 0.40
CA ALA A 176 -7.04 -5.21 1.60
C ALA A 176 -5.52 -4.99 1.79
N ILE A 177 -4.75 -4.93 0.70
CA ILE A 177 -3.30 -4.69 0.73
C ILE A 177 -3.01 -3.21 1.06
N LEU A 178 -3.81 -2.28 0.57
CA LEU A 178 -3.61 -0.83 0.73
C LEU A 178 -4.29 -0.24 1.96
N ALA A 179 -5.27 -0.92 2.56
CA ALA A 179 -6.00 -0.44 3.73
C ALA A 179 -5.07 -0.08 4.92
N PRO A 180 -4.01 -0.86 5.24
CA PRO A 180 -3.06 -0.45 6.27
C PRO A 180 -2.27 0.83 5.94
N CYS A 181 -2.21 1.20 4.66
CA CYS A 181 -1.50 2.39 4.17
C CYS A 181 -2.38 3.65 4.15
N GLY A 182 -3.62 3.56 4.64
CA GLY A 182 -4.60 4.65 4.55
C GLY A 182 -5.24 4.79 3.16
N GLY A 183 -5.04 3.80 2.28
CA GLY A 183 -5.78 3.69 1.03
C GLY A 183 -7.28 3.50 1.31
N LYS A 184 -8.12 4.19 0.55
CA LYS A 184 -9.57 4.02 0.54
C LYS A 184 -10.01 3.39 -0.75
#